data_AF-A0A022RSF9-F1
#
_entry.id   AF-A0A022RSF9-F1
#
_cell.length_a   1.000
_cell.length_b   1.000
_cell.length_c   1.000
_cell.angle_alpha   90.00
_cell.angle_beta   90.00
_cell.angle_gamma   90.00
#
_symmetry.space_group_name_H-M   'P 1'
#
loop_
_entity.id
_entity.type
_entity.pdbx_description
1 polymer ?
#
loop_
_entity_poly.entity_id
_entity_poly.type
_entity_poly.pdbx_seq_one_letter_code
_entity_poly.pdbx_strand_id
1 'polypeptide(L)'
;MADNQFTSTARFELPIGVDSLPAISGIPTSANVAKETHRMIQIHAAQAMSNGASMDLSAYGDSIVRHFKVVGSSSGMLTNDNIANVMQKLTDKITQQISAGQKDLEKNLEQGFQSHKRDIQNDLQNLRQEVLLLRQDVQGLSAHYNAMNARLYNSRFAESGKVQYQTVVKLTPGHPFPNPPTFQNFQLATSYSVNAHPPIGLLPTNRDMLRDMIIGQLHEIRPRMRAIFWFYNDSRLSLDENAHLGGCNSFLVALEDFLKLS
;
A
#
# COMPACT_ATOMS: atom_id res chain seq x y z
N MET A 1 -47.53 -36.45 -6.47
CA MET A 1 -47.99 -37.74 -5.91
C MET A 1 -47.77 -38.79 -6.98
N ALA A 2 -46.87 -39.73 -6.69
CA ALA A 2 -46.48 -40.96 -7.40
C ALA A 2 -45.01 -41.19 -6.98
N ASP A 3 -44.80 -41.57 -5.73
CA ASP A 3 -44.66 -42.96 -5.29
C ASP A 3 -43.25 -43.52 -5.52
N ASN A 4 -42.52 -43.51 -4.40
CA ASN A 4 -41.51 -44.49 -4.04
C ASN A 4 -41.87 -45.88 -4.57
N GLN A 5 -40.90 -46.57 -5.17
CA GLN A 5 -40.40 -47.86 -4.69
C GLN A 5 -39.39 -48.41 -5.69
N PHE A 6 -38.10 -48.24 -5.39
CA PHE A 6 -37.07 -49.23 -5.73
C PHE A 6 -35.92 -49.10 -4.72
N THR A 7 -36.25 -49.31 -3.45
CA THR A 7 -35.26 -49.74 -2.46
C THR A 7 -34.96 -51.22 -2.72
N SER A 8 -33.95 -51.48 -3.54
CA SER A 8 -33.26 -52.76 -3.53
C SER A 8 -31.82 -52.54 -3.97
N THR A 9 -31.06 -51.80 -3.16
CA THR A 9 -29.63 -52.09 -3.06
C THR A 9 -29.54 -53.42 -2.33
N ALA A 10 -29.63 -54.51 -3.10
CA ALA A 10 -29.09 -55.78 -2.69
C ALA A 10 -27.62 -55.51 -2.36
N ARG A 11 -27.32 -55.26 -1.09
CA ARG A 11 -25.97 -55.46 -0.56
C ARG A 11 -25.72 -56.93 -0.80
N PHE A 12 -25.01 -57.23 -1.88
CA PHE A 12 -24.29 -58.48 -2.00
C PHE A 12 -23.21 -58.43 -0.92
N GLU A 13 -23.62 -58.73 0.32
CA GLU A 13 -22.72 -59.25 1.33
C GLU A 13 -22.32 -60.62 0.79
N LEU A 14 -21.35 -60.65 -0.12
CA LEU A 14 -20.47 -61.81 -0.18
C LEU A 14 -19.87 -61.88 1.22
N PRO A 15 -20.15 -62.93 1.99
CA PRO A 15 -19.38 -63.15 3.19
C PRO A 15 -17.98 -63.44 2.67
N ILE A 16 -17.12 -62.42 2.64
CA ILE A 16 -15.69 -62.65 2.57
C ILE A 16 -15.41 -63.33 3.89
N GLY A 17 -15.50 -64.65 3.90
CA GLY A 17 -15.09 -65.50 5.01
C GLY A 17 -13.61 -65.25 5.19
N VAL A 18 -13.28 -64.22 5.97
CA VAL A 18 -11.93 -64.01 6.46
C VAL A 18 -11.76 -65.05 7.56
N ASP A 19 -11.57 -66.31 7.16
CA ASP A 19 -11.16 -67.37 8.07
C ASP A 19 -10.00 -66.82 8.90
N SER A 20 -10.20 -66.69 10.21
CA SER A 20 -9.14 -66.34 11.15
C SER A 20 -8.16 -67.51 11.20
N LEU A 21 -7.22 -67.55 10.27
CA LEU A 21 -6.15 -68.53 10.25
C LEU A 21 -5.04 -68.12 11.23
N PRO A 22 -4.48 -69.09 12.00
CA PRO A 22 -3.52 -68.83 13.05
C PRO A 22 -2.24 -68.16 12.53
N ALA A 23 -1.55 -67.45 13.43
CA ALA A 23 -0.28 -66.79 13.16
C ALA A 23 0.68 -67.76 12.43
N ILE A 24 1.19 -67.33 11.28
CA ILE A 24 2.10 -68.15 10.47
C ILE A 24 3.46 -68.15 11.16
N SER A 25 3.65 -69.07 12.11
CA SER A 25 4.96 -69.40 12.66
C SER A 25 5.58 -70.53 11.82
N GLY A 26 6.49 -70.17 10.91
CA GLY A 26 7.20 -71.13 10.03
C GLY A 26 7.23 -70.72 8.56
N ILE A 27 7.98 -71.48 7.74
CA ILE A 27 8.03 -71.30 6.28
C ILE A 27 6.64 -71.62 5.69
N PRO A 28 6.01 -70.71 4.93
CA PRO A 28 4.70 -70.96 4.34
C PRO A 28 4.70 -72.18 3.41
N THR A 29 3.71 -73.07 3.53
CA THR A 29 3.51 -74.19 2.61
C THR A 29 2.92 -73.69 1.28
N SER A 30 3.05 -74.48 0.20
CA SER A 30 2.44 -74.17 -1.10
C SER A 30 0.91 -73.99 -1.02
N ALA A 31 0.25 -74.74 -0.14
CA ALA A 31 -1.17 -74.58 0.15
C ALA A 31 -1.50 -73.21 0.80
N ASN A 32 -0.65 -72.74 1.73
CA ASN A 32 -0.81 -71.43 2.36
C ASN A 32 -0.66 -70.29 1.34
N VAL A 33 0.28 -70.42 0.41
CA VAL A 33 0.52 -69.45 -0.67
C VAL A 33 -0.65 -69.40 -1.64
N ALA A 34 -1.18 -70.57 -2.04
CA ALA A 34 -2.35 -70.64 -2.91
C ALA A 34 -3.59 -70.02 -2.27
N LYS A 35 -3.85 -70.33 -0.98
CA LYS A 35 -4.98 -69.76 -0.23
C LYS A 35 -4.85 -68.24 -0.10
N GLU A 36 -3.66 -67.73 0.21
CA GLU A 36 -3.44 -66.28 0.35
C GLU A 36 -3.45 -65.53 -0.99
N THR A 37 -3.00 -66.17 -2.06
CA THR A 37 -3.10 -65.61 -3.43
C THR A 37 -4.54 -65.52 -3.87
N HIS A 38 -5.33 -66.57 -3.62
CA HIS A 38 -6.76 -66.56 -3.90
C HIS A 38 -7.49 -65.48 -3.09
N ARG A 39 -7.16 -65.33 -1.80
CA ARG A 39 -7.72 -64.28 -0.93
C ARG A 39 -7.46 -62.88 -1.48
N MET A 40 -6.23 -62.58 -1.93
CA MET A 40 -5.94 -61.26 -2.49
C MET A 40 -6.63 -60.98 -3.81
N ILE A 41 -6.79 -61.99 -4.67
CA ILE A 41 -7.57 -61.84 -5.91
C ILE A 41 -9.02 -61.46 -5.58
N GLN A 42 -9.63 -62.10 -4.58
CA GLN A 42 -10.98 -61.76 -4.13
C GLN A 42 -11.06 -60.33 -3.57
N ILE A 43 -10.07 -59.90 -2.79
CA ILE A 43 -9.99 -58.54 -2.25
C ILE A 43 -9.84 -57.49 -3.36
N HIS A 44 -8.98 -57.73 -4.35
CA HIS A 44 -8.80 -56.82 -5.48
C HIS A 44 -10.05 -56.74 -6.35
N ALA A 45 -10.72 -57.88 -6.59
CA ALA A 45 -11.99 -57.90 -7.29
C ALA A 45 -13.06 -57.10 -6.53
N ALA A 46 -13.16 -57.27 -5.21
CA ALA A 46 -14.09 -56.52 -4.39
C ALA A 46 -13.82 -55.00 -4.41
N GLN A 47 -12.56 -54.58 -4.33
CA GLN A 47 -12.20 -53.16 -4.43
C GLN A 47 -12.49 -52.56 -5.80
N ALA A 48 -12.21 -53.29 -6.88
CA ALA A 48 -12.50 -52.85 -8.24
C ALA A 48 -14.01 -52.71 -8.47
N MET A 49 -14.82 -53.64 -7.95
CA MET A 49 -16.28 -53.59 -8.07
C MET A 49 -16.92 -52.49 -7.20
N SER A 50 -16.21 -52.02 -6.17
CA SER A 50 -16.72 -51.01 -5.23
C SER A 50 -16.09 -49.62 -5.39
N ASN A 51 -15.34 -49.34 -6.46
CA ASN A 51 -14.53 -48.11 -6.60
C ASN A 51 -13.70 -47.77 -5.35
N GLY A 52 -13.11 -48.77 -4.70
CA GLY A 52 -12.28 -48.61 -3.51
C GLY A 52 -13.02 -48.47 -2.17
N ALA A 53 -14.36 -48.52 -2.14
CA ALA A 53 -15.15 -48.31 -0.91
C ALA A 53 -15.48 -49.58 -0.09
N SER A 54 -15.18 -50.80 -0.57
CA SER A 54 -15.61 -52.07 0.06
C SER A 54 -14.80 -52.50 1.28
N MET A 55 -13.61 -51.97 1.49
CA MET A 55 -12.75 -52.31 2.62
C MET A 55 -12.23 -51.06 3.31
N ASP A 56 -12.18 -51.11 4.64
CA ASP A 56 -11.41 -50.17 5.44
C ASP A 56 -9.93 -50.17 5.00
N LEU A 57 -9.33 -48.98 4.90
CA LEU A 57 -7.96 -48.78 4.43
C LEU A 57 -6.95 -49.53 5.30
N SER A 58 -7.19 -49.63 6.61
CA SER A 58 -6.34 -50.41 7.51
C SER A 58 -6.41 -51.90 7.19
N ALA A 59 -7.62 -52.46 7.07
CA ALA A 59 -7.83 -53.87 6.75
C ALA A 59 -7.27 -54.26 5.36
N TYR A 60 -7.32 -53.34 4.41
CA TYR A 60 -6.70 -53.53 3.09
C TYR A 60 -5.18 -53.51 3.16
N GLY A 61 -4.59 -52.53 3.88
CA GLY A 61 -3.16 -52.47 4.13
C GLY A 61 -2.62 -53.74 4.80
N ASP A 62 -3.28 -54.20 5.86
CA ASP A 62 -2.93 -55.44 6.57
C ASP A 62 -3.01 -56.66 5.64
N SER A 63 -4.00 -56.69 4.75
CA SER A 63 -4.17 -57.77 3.78
C SER A 63 -3.04 -57.80 2.75
N ILE A 64 -2.62 -56.64 2.24
CA ILE A 64 -1.47 -56.52 1.35
C ILE A 64 -0.20 -57.00 2.05
N VAL A 65 0.07 -56.50 3.26
CA VAL A 65 1.28 -56.85 4.03
C VAL A 65 1.33 -58.35 4.30
N ARG A 66 0.20 -58.97 4.67
CA ARG A 66 0.11 -60.42 4.88
C ARG A 66 0.39 -61.19 3.61
N HIS A 67 -0.19 -60.81 2.48
CA HIS A 67 0.04 -61.47 1.21
C HIS A 67 1.50 -61.40 0.79
N PHE A 68 2.12 -60.22 0.88
CA PHE A 68 3.55 -60.06 0.62
C PHE A 68 4.40 -60.93 1.55
N LYS A 69 4.04 -61.06 2.83
CA LYS A 69 4.75 -61.92 3.77
C LYS A 69 4.63 -63.40 3.39
N VAL A 70 3.43 -63.89 3.10
CA VAL A 70 3.18 -65.32 2.82
C VAL A 70 3.72 -65.74 1.45
N VAL A 71 3.37 -64.99 0.41
CA VAL A 71 3.77 -65.30 -0.96
C VAL A 71 5.25 -64.97 -1.15
N GLY A 72 5.68 -63.79 -0.68
CA GLY A 72 7.06 -63.35 -0.82
C GLY A 72 8.09 -64.24 -0.08
N SER A 73 7.74 -64.81 1.08
CA SER A 73 8.60 -65.78 1.78
C SER A 73 8.72 -67.11 1.04
N SER A 74 7.68 -67.52 0.29
CA SER A 74 7.68 -68.79 -0.44
C SER A 74 8.39 -68.71 -1.80
N SER A 75 8.41 -67.54 -2.43
CA SER A 75 8.93 -67.34 -3.78
C SER A 75 10.39 -66.89 -3.83
N GLY A 76 11.08 -66.81 -2.68
CA GLY A 76 12.41 -66.18 -2.59
C GLY A 76 12.40 -64.68 -2.87
N MET A 77 11.21 -64.05 -2.93
CA MET A 77 11.05 -62.62 -3.17
C MET A 77 11.45 -61.77 -1.95
N LEU A 78 11.35 -62.33 -0.73
CA LEU A 78 11.84 -61.70 0.50
C LEU A 78 13.31 -62.07 0.80
N THR A 79 14.16 -61.97 -0.21
CA THR A 79 15.61 -61.93 0.04
C THR A 79 15.97 -60.56 0.61
N ASN A 80 17.05 -60.52 1.40
CA ASN A 80 17.58 -59.26 1.93
C ASN A 80 17.85 -58.25 0.80
N ASP A 81 18.28 -58.72 -0.37
CA ASP A 81 18.57 -57.89 -1.54
C ASP A 81 17.30 -57.23 -2.14
N ASN A 82 16.20 -57.97 -2.22
CA ASN A 82 14.94 -57.42 -2.74
C ASN A 82 14.31 -56.42 -1.76
N ILE A 83 14.41 -56.68 -0.46
CA ILE A 83 13.97 -55.75 0.59
C ILE A 83 14.83 -54.48 0.55
N ALA A 84 16.15 -54.62 0.44
CA ALA A 84 17.07 -53.48 0.30
C ALA A 84 16.74 -52.64 -0.93
N ASN A 85 16.45 -53.26 -2.07
CA ASN A 85 16.08 -52.56 -3.31
C ASN A 85 14.76 -51.77 -3.17
N VAL A 86 13.75 -52.32 -2.49
CA VAL A 86 12.48 -51.61 -2.24
C VAL A 86 12.69 -50.46 -1.27
N MET A 87 13.45 -50.67 -0.19
CA MET A 87 13.78 -49.63 0.80
C MET A 87 14.61 -48.49 0.18
N GLN A 88 15.52 -48.81 -0.74
CA GLN A 88 16.28 -47.81 -1.48
C GLN A 88 15.36 -46.96 -2.36
N LYS A 89 14.48 -47.58 -3.15
CA LYS A 89 13.51 -46.85 -3.99
C LYS A 89 12.57 -45.97 -3.18
N LEU A 90 12.14 -46.43 -2.00
CA LEU A 90 11.32 -45.63 -1.09
C LEU A 90 12.11 -44.43 -0.54
N THR A 91 13.35 -44.67 -0.10
CA THR A 91 14.26 -43.61 0.35
C THR A 91 14.46 -42.57 -0.74
N ASP A 92 14.80 -42.99 -1.96
CA ASP A 92 15.01 -42.09 -3.10
C ASP A 92 13.76 -41.26 -3.40
N LYS A 93 12.58 -41.88 -3.37
CA LYS A 93 11.30 -41.19 -3.62
C LYS A 93 10.98 -40.18 -2.53
N ILE A 94 11.20 -40.52 -1.26
CA ILE A 94 11.01 -39.60 -0.12
C ILE A 94 11.98 -38.43 -0.24
N THR A 95 13.27 -38.69 -0.50
CA THR A 95 14.27 -37.65 -0.69
C THR A 95 13.89 -36.71 -1.83
N GLN A 96 13.47 -37.24 -2.98
CA GLN A 96 13.00 -36.42 -4.10
C GLN A 96 11.80 -35.54 -3.73
N GLN A 97 10.81 -36.08 -3.02
CA GLN A 97 9.64 -35.32 -2.57
C GLN A 97 10.01 -34.22 -1.57
N ILE A 98 10.90 -34.51 -0.61
CA ILE A 98 11.40 -33.52 0.35
C ILE A 98 12.15 -32.40 -0.37
N SER A 99 13.06 -32.73 -1.29
CA SER A 99 13.82 -31.72 -2.05
C SER A 99 12.92 -30.85 -2.93
N ALA A 100 11.89 -31.44 -3.56
CA ALA A 100 10.90 -30.68 -4.32
C ALA A 100 10.10 -29.73 -3.42
N GLY A 101 9.61 -30.23 -2.28
CA GLY A 101 8.87 -29.43 -1.31
C GLY A 101 9.70 -28.29 -0.71
N GLN A 102 10.98 -28.52 -0.43
CA GLN A 102 11.92 -27.48 0.02
C GLN A 102 12.08 -26.38 -1.02
N LYS A 103 12.28 -26.75 -2.28
CA LYS A 103 12.43 -25.79 -3.38
C LYS A 103 11.16 -24.95 -3.60
N ASP A 104 9.99 -25.57 -3.52
CA ASP A 104 8.72 -24.86 -3.64
C ASP A 104 8.48 -23.92 -2.47
N LEU A 105 8.84 -24.34 -1.25
CA LEU A 105 8.76 -23.50 -0.06
C LEU A 105 9.67 -22.27 -0.18
N GLU A 106 10.93 -22.46 -0.56
CA GLU A 106 11.90 -21.38 -0.78
C GLU A 106 11.39 -20.39 -1.83
N LYS A 107 10.88 -20.89 -2.96
CA LYS A 107 10.32 -20.05 -4.01
C LYS A 107 9.12 -19.24 -3.53
N ASN A 108 8.20 -19.87 -2.80
CA ASN A 108 7.01 -19.19 -2.30
C ASN A 108 7.38 -18.11 -1.26
N LEU A 109 8.33 -18.40 -0.37
CA LEU A 109 8.83 -17.44 0.60
C LEU A 109 9.51 -16.26 -0.08
N GLU A 110 10.37 -16.51 -1.06
CA GLU A 110 11.06 -15.46 -1.82
C GLU A 110 10.06 -14.59 -2.58
N GLN A 111 9.08 -15.19 -3.27
CA GLN A 111 8.04 -14.44 -3.97
C GLN A 111 7.19 -13.59 -3.02
N GLY A 112 6.79 -14.16 -1.88
CA GLY A 112 6.05 -13.44 -0.84
C GLY A 112 6.85 -12.26 -0.29
N PHE A 113 8.12 -12.48 0.03
CA PHE A 113 9.01 -11.44 0.53
C PHE A 113 9.22 -10.31 -0.49
N GLN A 114 9.47 -10.65 -1.76
CA GLN A 114 9.64 -9.65 -2.81
C GLN A 114 8.35 -8.87 -3.10
N SER A 115 7.19 -9.51 -3.04
CA SER A 115 5.91 -8.81 -3.16
C SER A 115 5.72 -7.83 -2.01
N HIS A 116 5.88 -8.30 -0.77
CA HIS A 116 5.71 -7.47 0.41
C HIS A 116 6.69 -6.29 0.45
N LYS A 117 7.95 -6.52 0.04
CA LYS A 117 8.95 -5.47 -0.11
C LYS A 117 8.51 -4.40 -1.10
N ARG A 118 7.95 -4.79 -2.25
CA ARG A 118 7.45 -3.85 -3.27
C ARG A 118 6.28 -3.03 -2.73
N ASP A 119 5.35 -3.67 -2.04
CA ASP A 119 4.18 -3.01 -1.47
C ASP A 119 4.61 -1.96 -0.43
N ILE A 120 5.51 -2.31 0.50
CA ILE A 120 6.09 -1.35 1.46
C ILE A 120 6.79 -0.19 0.75
N GLN A 121 7.53 -0.45 -0.33
CA GLN A 121 8.22 0.60 -1.07
C GLN A 121 7.22 1.58 -1.71
N ASN A 122 6.11 1.09 -2.26
CA ASN A 122 5.06 1.91 -2.83
C ASN A 122 4.35 2.73 -1.75
N ASP A 123 3.99 2.11 -0.62
CA ASP A 123 3.35 2.80 0.50
C ASP A 123 4.22 3.92 1.07
N LEU A 124 5.54 3.68 1.20
CA LEU A 124 6.49 4.71 1.63
C LEU A 124 6.58 5.88 0.65
N GLN A 125 6.47 5.65 -0.66
CA GLN A 125 6.46 6.72 -1.65
C GLN A 125 5.16 7.55 -1.54
N ASN A 126 4.02 6.89 -1.40
CA ASN A 126 2.72 7.55 -1.23
C ASN A 126 2.69 8.40 0.05
N LEU A 127 3.12 7.84 1.18
CA LEU A 127 3.19 8.58 2.46
C LEU A 127 4.12 9.80 2.38
N ARG A 128 5.26 9.69 1.68
CA ARG A 128 6.14 10.84 1.48
C ARG A 128 5.45 11.95 0.68
N GLN A 129 4.69 11.59 -0.34
CA GLN A 129 3.94 12.57 -1.13
C GLN A 129 2.84 13.24 -0.31
N GLU A 130 2.10 12.47 0.50
CA GLU A 130 1.06 13.02 1.38
C GLU A 130 1.63 13.97 2.43
N VAL A 131 2.76 13.61 3.06
CA VAL A 131 3.44 14.48 4.04
C VAL A 131 3.89 15.81 3.39
N LEU A 132 4.33 15.78 2.13
CA LEU A 132 4.70 17.00 1.41
C LEU A 132 3.48 17.91 1.16
N LEU A 133 2.35 17.35 0.76
CA LEU A 133 1.10 18.10 0.57
C LEU A 133 0.60 18.70 1.88
N LEU A 134 0.54 17.91 2.95
CA LEU A 134 0.15 18.39 4.29
C LEU A 134 1.04 19.52 4.78
N ARG A 135 2.36 19.45 4.51
CA ARG A 135 3.28 20.52 4.87
C ARG A 135 2.98 21.81 4.13
N GLN A 136 2.64 21.73 2.84
CA GLN A 136 2.22 22.88 2.03
C GLN A 136 0.92 23.48 2.56
N ASP A 137 -0.06 22.64 2.90
CA ASP A 137 -1.34 23.08 3.46
C ASP A 137 -1.16 23.79 4.81
N VAL A 138 -0.36 23.23 5.71
CA VAL A 138 -0.05 23.86 7.02
C VAL A 138 0.65 25.20 6.84
N GLN A 139 1.59 25.32 5.89
CA GLN A 139 2.25 26.59 5.57
C GLN A 139 1.24 27.62 5.02
N GLY A 140 0.34 27.19 4.13
CA GLY A 140 -0.71 28.04 3.58
C GLY A 140 -1.69 28.51 4.66
N LEU A 141 -2.10 27.63 5.56
CA LEU A 141 -2.99 27.94 6.68
C LEU A 141 -2.34 28.92 7.67
N SER A 142 -1.06 28.69 8.01
CA SER A 142 -0.31 29.60 8.87
C SER A 142 -0.21 31.00 8.26
N ALA A 143 0.06 31.10 6.95
CA ALA A 143 0.09 32.38 6.25
C ALA A 143 -1.27 33.10 6.27
N HIS A 144 -2.36 32.37 6.03
CA HIS A 144 -3.72 32.93 6.12
C HIS A 144 -4.04 33.45 7.51
N TYR A 145 -3.73 32.65 8.55
CA TYR A 145 -3.92 33.04 9.94
C TYR A 145 -3.14 34.31 10.30
N ASN A 146 -1.84 34.37 9.96
CA ASN A 146 -0.99 35.52 10.24
C ASN A 146 -1.45 36.78 9.49
N ALA A 147 -1.81 36.64 8.21
CA ALA A 147 -2.32 37.75 7.41
C ALA A 147 -3.67 38.25 7.95
N MET A 148 -4.58 37.34 8.33
CA MET A 148 -5.89 37.70 8.87
C MET A 148 -5.77 38.41 10.22
N ASN A 149 -4.87 37.95 11.10
CA ASN A 149 -4.59 38.62 12.36
C ASN A 149 -4.01 40.02 12.16
N ALA A 150 -3.04 40.18 11.25
CA ALA A 150 -2.50 41.50 10.91
C ALA A 150 -3.59 42.44 10.37
N ARG A 151 -4.45 41.94 9.47
CA ARG A 151 -5.57 42.70 8.92
C ARG A 151 -6.60 43.10 9.96
N LEU A 152 -6.98 42.18 10.86
CA LEU A 152 -7.92 42.46 11.96
C LEU A 152 -7.36 43.51 12.91
N TYR A 153 -6.06 43.41 13.24
CA TYR A 153 -5.36 44.43 14.01
C TYR A 153 -5.44 45.78 13.30
N ASN A 154 -5.09 45.82 12.01
CA ASN A 154 -5.10 47.04 11.22
C ASN A 154 -6.50 47.67 11.10
N SER A 155 -7.57 46.87 11.03
CA SER A 155 -8.96 47.39 11.02
C SER A 155 -9.32 48.06 12.34
N ARG A 156 -9.05 47.41 13.49
CA ARG A 156 -9.47 47.90 14.81
C ARG A 156 -8.79 49.22 15.22
N PHE A 157 -7.59 49.49 14.71
CA PHE A 157 -6.78 50.63 15.13
C PHE A 157 -6.63 51.72 14.08
N ALA A 158 -7.12 51.51 12.85
CA ALA A 158 -7.22 52.58 11.85
C ALA A 158 -8.13 53.75 12.28
N GLU A 159 -8.98 53.52 13.29
CA GLU A 159 -9.94 54.49 13.84
C GLU A 159 -9.35 55.38 14.95
N SER A 160 -8.23 54.99 15.60
CA SER A 160 -7.65 55.72 16.75
C SER A 160 -6.51 56.68 16.41
N GLY A 161 -6.09 56.72 15.14
CA GLY A 161 -5.32 57.84 14.56
C GLY A 161 -3.80 57.86 14.80
N LYS A 162 -3.16 56.90 15.51
CA LYS A 162 -1.69 56.90 15.72
C LYS A 162 -1.01 55.52 15.84
N VAL A 163 -1.53 54.46 15.23
CA VAL A 163 -0.96 53.11 15.39
C VAL A 163 -0.26 52.63 14.12
N GLN A 164 0.88 51.95 14.29
CA GLN A 164 1.60 51.31 13.20
C GLN A 164 0.82 50.07 12.71
N TYR A 165 0.68 49.92 11.40
CA TYR A 165 0.13 48.71 10.80
C TYR A 165 1.00 47.50 11.17
N GLN A 166 0.33 46.41 11.52
CA GLN A 166 0.95 45.11 11.48
C GLN A 166 1.17 44.67 10.04
N THR A 167 2.31 44.03 9.84
CA THR A 167 2.76 43.55 8.56
C THR A 167 1.95 42.36 8.10
N VAL A 168 1.27 42.49 6.96
CA VAL A 168 0.61 41.37 6.28
C VAL A 168 1.66 40.50 5.59
N VAL A 169 1.67 39.20 5.85
CA VAL A 169 2.62 38.25 5.23
C VAL A 169 2.22 37.88 3.79
N LYS A 170 3.16 37.33 3.02
CA LYS A 170 2.90 36.81 1.67
C LYS A 170 1.97 35.59 1.72
N LEU A 171 0.86 35.63 0.98
CA LEU A 171 -0.14 34.56 0.94
C LEU A 171 0.03 33.61 -0.24
N THR A 172 0.43 34.13 -1.39
CA THR A 172 0.50 33.38 -2.64
C THR A 172 1.94 33.12 -3.05
N PRO A 173 2.27 31.92 -3.57
CA PRO A 173 3.58 31.64 -4.12
C PRO A 173 3.81 32.40 -5.42
N GLY A 174 5.09 32.58 -5.78
CA GLY A 174 5.49 33.19 -7.05
C GLY A 174 5.29 34.71 -7.12
N HIS A 175 5.49 35.25 -8.32
CA HIS A 175 5.49 36.68 -8.62
C HIS A 175 4.84 36.93 -10.00
N PRO A 176 4.16 38.08 -10.19
CA PRO A 176 3.40 38.37 -11.41
C PRO A 176 4.27 38.57 -12.66
N PHE A 177 5.57 38.86 -12.50
CA PHE A 177 6.54 39.01 -13.59
C PHE A 177 7.95 38.66 -13.09
N PRO A 178 8.89 38.25 -13.98
CA PRO A 178 10.13 37.58 -13.59
C PRO A 178 11.14 38.49 -12.87
N ASN A 179 11.20 39.78 -13.22
CA ASN A 179 12.19 40.71 -12.67
C ASN A 179 11.57 41.57 -11.56
N PRO A 180 12.15 41.62 -10.35
CA PRO A 180 11.66 42.50 -9.31
C PRO A 180 11.82 43.98 -9.70
N PRO A 181 10.81 44.84 -9.43
CA PRO A 181 10.96 46.28 -9.59
C PRO A 181 11.99 46.84 -8.61
N THR A 182 12.74 47.85 -9.04
CA THR A 182 13.65 48.62 -8.18
C THR A 182 12.99 49.94 -7.81
N PHE A 183 13.13 50.36 -6.55
CA PHE A 183 12.69 51.68 -6.09
C PHE A 183 13.62 52.20 -4.99
N GLN A 184 14.03 53.48 -5.01
CA GLN A 184 14.81 54.13 -3.93
C GLN A 184 15.96 53.29 -3.35
N ASN A 185 16.78 52.65 -4.20
CA ASN A 185 17.88 51.74 -3.80
C ASN A 185 17.45 50.50 -3.00
N PHE A 186 16.16 50.18 -2.98
CA PHE A 186 15.60 48.99 -2.40
C PHE A 186 15.70 47.82 -3.38
N GLN A 187 16.35 46.75 -2.94
CA GLN A 187 16.52 45.54 -3.73
C GLN A 187 15.65 44.42 -3.15
N LEU A 188 14.60 44.06 -3.89
CA LEU A 188 13.82 42.86 -3.59
C LEU A 188 14.66 41.62 -3.89
N ALA A 189 14.52 40.58 -3.06
CA ALA A 189 15.05 39.26 -3.34
C ALA A 189 14.36 38.69 -4.59
N THR A 190 15.02 37.73 -5.25
CA THR A 190 14.49 37.07 -6.45
C THR A 190 13.26 36.21 -6.18
N SER A 191 13.06 35.79 -4.92
CA SER A 191 11.86 35.07 -4.50
C SER A 191 11.55 35.27 -3.01
N TYR A 192 10.29 35.09 -2.65
CA TYR A 192 9.82 35.06 -1.27
C TYR A 192 8.92 33.86 -1.04
N SER A 193 9.12 33.14 0.08
CA SER A 193 8.25 32.03 0.47
C SER A 193 6.88 32.54 0.93
N VAL A 194 5.87 31.67 0.87
CA VAL A 194 4.61 31.89 1.58
C VAL A 194 4.91 32.10 3.07
N ASN A 195 4.14 32.96 3.72
CA ASN A 195 4.33 33.44 5.09
C ASN A 195 5.55 34.36 5.31
N ALA A 196 6.29 34.74 4.26
CA ALA A 196 7.37 35.72 4.40
C ALA A 196 6.84 37.12 4.73
N HIS A 197 7.58 37.86 5.55
CA HIS A 197 7.34 39.28 5.74
C HIS A 197 7.86 40.08 4.53
N PRO A 198 7.14 41.12 4.08
CA PRO A 198 7.68 42.11 3.16
C PRO A 198 8.93 42.74 3.76
N PRO A 199 9.91 43.12 2.93
CA PRO A 199 11.09 43.75 3.46
C PRO A 199 10.77 45.18 3.94
N ILE A 200 11.56 45.63 4.91
CA ILE A 200 11.31 46.84 5.68
C ILE A 200 11.21 48.06 4.75
N GLY A 201 10.17 48.87 4.88
CA GLY A 201 9.97 50.05 4.06
C GLY A 201 9.22 49.80 2.73
N LEU A 202 8.97 48.54 2.35
CA LEU A 202 8.11 48.25 1.20
C LEU A 202 6.68 48.77 1.46
N LEU A 203 6.09 48.37 2.59
CA LEU A 203 4.77 48.83 3.01
C LEU A 203 4.83 50.14 3.81
N PRO A 204 3.77 50.97 3.76
CA PRO A 204 3.61 52.07 4.70
C PRO A 204 3.42 51.53 6.11
N THR A 205 4.03 52.17 7.11
CA THR A 205 3.95 51.71 8.50
C THR A 205 2.68 52.19 9.19
N ASN A 206 1.95 53.16 8.64
CA ASN A 206 0.71 53.69 9.20
C ASN A 206 -0.11 54.40 8.11
N ARG A 207 -1.29 54.90 8.49
CA ARG A 207 -2.20 55.59 7.55
C ARG A 207 -1.63 56.91 7.03
N ASP A 208 -0.84 57.63 7.82
CA ASP A 208 -0.24 58.89 7.38
C ASP A 208 0.80 58.65 6.29
N MET A 209 1.67 57.65 6.45
CA MET A 209 2.61 57.24 5.40
C MET A 209 1.90 56.74 4.14
N LEU A 210 0.76 56.07 4.28
CA LEU A 210 -0.06 55.68 3.13
C LEU A 210 -0.65 56.92 2.42
N ARG A 211 -1.06 57.95 3.17
CA ARG A 211 -1.51 59.23 2.61
C ARG A 211 -0.38 60.03 1.97
N ASP A 212 0.82 60.01 2.54
CA ASP A 212 1.99 60.67 1.95
C ASP A 212 2.35 60.05 0.59
N MET A 213 2.10 58.74 0.41
CA MET A 213 2.23 58.09 -0.90
C MET A 213 1.21 58.60 -1.93
N ILE A 214 0.09 59.21 -1.54
CA ILE A 214 -0.88 59.85 -2.45
C ILE A 214 -0.34 61.20 -2.96
N ILE A 215 0.39 61.91 -2.11
CA ILE A 215 0.86 63.29 -2.36
C ILE A 215 2.20 63.31 -3.13
N GLY A 216 2.93 62.19 -3.15
CA GLY A 216 4.23 62.05 -3.80
C GLY A 216 4.21 62.17 -5.34
N GLN A 217 5.39 62.35 -5.93
CA GLN A 217 5.53 62.42 -7.38
C GLN A 217 5.33 61.04 -8.03
N LEU A 218 4.64 61.02 -9.17
CA LEU A 218 4.21 59.79 -9.82
C LEU A 218 5.36 58.82 -10.17
N HIS A 219 6.51 59.37 -10.53
CA HIS A 219 7.71 58.60 -10.87
C HIS A 219 8.36 57.93 -9.65
N GLU A 220 8.08 58.40 -8.43
CA GLU A 220 8.60 57.83 -7.18
C GLU A 220 7.67 56.77 -6.60
N ILE A 221 6.35 56.99 -6.70
CA ILE A 221 5.34 56.12 -6.08
C ILE A 221 5.05 54.87 -6.92
N ARG A 222 5.07 54.97 -8.25
CA ARG A 222 4.73 53.86 -9.15
C ARG A 222 5.68 52.67 -8.99
N PRO A 223 7.01 52.84 -8.95
CA PRO A 223 7.93 51.71 -8.73
C PRO A 223 7.70 50.99 -7.41
N ARG A 224 7.39 51.73 -6.32
CA ARG A 224 7.06 51.15 -5.01
C ARG A 224 5.76 50.35 -5.05
N MET A 225 4.71 50.87 -5.69
CA MET A 225 3.44 50.14 -5.84
C MET A 225 3.61 48.85 -6.66
N ARG A 226 4.39 48.90 -7.75
CA ARG A 226 4.75 47.70 -8.51
C ARG A 226 5.54 46.71 -7.67
N ALA A 227 6.45 47.18 -6.82
CA ALA A 227 7.19 46.32 -5.90
C ALA A 227 6.26 45.64 -4.88
N ILE A 228 5.25 46.36 -4.36
CA ILE A 228 4.23 45.81 -3.47
C ILE A 228 3.41 44.73 -4.20
N PHE A 229 2.92 45.02 -5.42
CA PHE A 229 2.21 44.05 -6.25
C PHE A 229 3.07 42.82 -6.52
N TRP A 230 4.34 43.03 -6.87
CA TRP A 230 5.27 41.95 -7.17
C TRP A 230 5.50 41.04 -5.96
N PHE A 231 5.64 41.62 -4.77
CA PHE A 231 5.80 40.86 -3.53
C PHE A 231 4.53 40.06 -3.19
N TYR A 232 3.35 40.69 -3.20
CA TYR A 232 2.12 40.04 -2.75
C TYR A 232 1.46 39.16 -3.80
N ASN A 233 1.67 39.42 -5.09
CA ASN A 233 1.02 38.72 -6.20
C ASN A 233 -0.50 38.58 -5.97
N ASP A 234 -1.15 39.69 -5.60
CA ASP A 234 -2.59 39.79 -5.35
C ASP A 234 -3.20 40.64 -6.45
N SER A 235 -4.20 40.12 -7.16
CA SER A 235 -4.80 40.79 -8.32
C SER A 235 -5.46 42.12 -7.96
N ARG A 236 -5.89 42.31 -6.71
CA ARG A 236 -6.43 43.59 -6.22
C ARG A 236 -5.38 44.69 -6.20
N LEU A 237 -4.11 44.31 -6.12
CA LEU A 237 -2.95 45.21 -6.15
C LEU A 237 -2.32 45.26 -7.55
N SER A 238 -2.98 44.80 -8.61
CA SER A 238 -2.41 44.90 -9.95
C SER A 238 -2.21 46.36 -10.35
N LEU A 239 -1.04 46.67 -10.94
CA LEU A 239 -0.73 48.00 -11.45
C LEU A 239 0.07 47.93 -12.75
N ASP A 240 -0.44 48.62 -13.77
CA ASP A 240 0.24 48.74 -15.06
C ASP A 240 1.57 49.48 -14.96
N GLU A 241 2.53 49.08 -15.79
CA GLU A 241 3.86 49.69 -15.85
C GLU A 241 3.83 51.20 -16.15
N ASN A 242 2.82 51.63 -16.91
CA ASN A 242 2.61 53.02 -17.32
C ASN A 242 1.41 53.67 -16.60
N ALA A 243 0.98 53.13 -15.45
CA ALA A 243 -0.16 53.65 -14.71
C ALA A 243 -0.04 55.17 -14.46
N HIS A 244 -1.10 55.89 -14.83
CA HIS A 244 -1.24 57.31 -14.55
C HIS A 244 -1.79 57.55 -13.12
N LEU A 245 -1.92 58.81 -12.70
CA LEU A 245 -2.28 59.18 -11.33
C LEU A 245 -3.57 58.49 -10.85
N GLY A 246 -4.59 58.44 -11.70
CA GLY A 246 -5.83 57.69 -11.42
C GLY A 246 -5.60 56.22 -11.03
N GLY A 247 -4.77 55.48 -11.78
CA GLY A 247 -4.47 54.08 -11.48
C GLY A 247 -3.66 53.91 -10.19
N CYS A 248 -2.71 54.82 -9.93
CA CYS A 248 -1.99 54.85 -8.64
C CYS A 248 -2.92 55.13 -7.45
N ASN A 249 -3.90 56.03 -7.62
CA ASN A 249 -4.90 56.30 -6.58
C ASN A 249 -5.80 55.08 -6.32
N SER A 250 -6.28 54.41 -7.37
CA SER A 250 -7.04 53.16 -7.24
C SER A 250 -6.25 52.07 -6.54
N PHE A 251 -4.95 51.94 -6.85
CA PHE A 251 -4.05 51.02 -6.16
C PHE A 251 -3.93 51.33 -4.66
N LEU A 252 -3.83 52.61 -4.28
CA LEU A 252 -3.69 52.99 -2.86
C LEU A 252 -4.96 52.70 -2.05
N VAL A 253 -6.14 52.90 -2.65
CA VAL A 253 -7.41 52.48 -2.04
C VAL A 253 -7.42 50.96 -1.85
N ALA A 254 -7.08 50.21 -2.91
CA ALA A 254 -6.99 48.74 -2.83
C ALA A 254 -5.94 48.26 -1.83
N LEU A 255 -4.84 49.00 -1.66
CA LEU A 255 -3.81 48.72 -0.65
C LEU A 255 -4.33 48.97 0.77
N GLU A 256 -5.08 50.07 0.99
CA GLU A 256 -5.72 50.33 2.29
C GLU A 256 -6.67 49.19 2.67
N ASP A 257 -7.49 48.74 1.72
CA ASP A 257 -8.43 47.62 1.89
C ASP A 257 -7.72 46.28 2.06
N PHE A 258 -6.59 46.07 1.39
CA PHE A 258 -5.76 44.88 1.51
C PHE A 258 -5.08 44.77 2.89
N LEU A 259 -4.64 45.90 3.44
CA LEU A 259 -3.96 45.96 4.74
C LEU A 259 -4.94 45.77 5.89
N LYS A 260 -6.24 45.98 5.66
CA LYS A 260 -7.31 45.83 6.64
C LYS A 260 -8.15 44.60 6.34
N LEU A 261 -8.95 44.20 7.31
CA LEU A 261 -10.10 43.32 7.08
C LEU A 261 -11.25 44.23 6.63
N SER A 262 -11.47 44.28 5.31
CA SER A 262 -12.61 44.94 4.66
C SER A 262 -13.78 43.98 4.50
#